data_AF-A0A9C8HY18-F1
#
_entry.id   AF-A0A9C8HY18-F1
#
_cell.length_a   1.000
_cell.length_b   1.000
_cell.length_c   1.000
_cell.angle_alpha   90.00
_cell.angle_beta   90.00
_cell.angle_gamma   90.00
#
_symmetry.space_group_name_H-M   'P 1'
#
loop_
_entity.id
_entity.type
_entity.pdbx_description
1 polymer ?
#
loop_
_entity_poly.entity_id
_entity_poly.type
_entity_poly.pdbx_seq_one_letter_code
_entity_poly.pdbx_strand_id
1 'polypeptide(L)'
;MKKSFFALFLVVLLISGVIGIDETLLFSEEELITVATKTPVQKKAAPAAVTVITKAQIEAMGYTTLAEILQSVPGIYISISERHMRRLAIRNLTSSYNDKALLLINGIPYREVFYGHLFLDEYFPVDMIKQIEIVRGPSSALYGTNAFSGVINIITLSGSDLKDCDGYDLENGGGLQQNLTVRAGTHDTSEIAVISGGKY
;
A
#
# COMPACT_ATOMS: atom_id res chain seq x y z
N MET A 1 59.83 10.38 11.33
CA MET A 1 58.39 10.70 11.11
C MET A 1 57.61 9.67 10.26
N LYS A 2 58.19 8.54 9.77
CA LYS A 2 57.48 7.59 8.88
C LYS A 2 56.77 6.41 9.57
N LYS A 3 57.03 6.17 10.87
CA LYS A 3 56.45 5.03 11.62
C LYS A 3 55.03 5.30 12.14
N SER A 4 54.68 6.57 12.37
CA SER A 4 53.35 6.97 12.87
C SER A 4 52.26 6.87 11.81
N PHE A 5 52.60 7.02 10.53
CA PHE A 5 51.63 6.96 9.43
C PHE A 5 51.19 5.52 9.12
N PHE A 6 52.09 4.55 9.30
CA PHE A 6 51.81 3.13 9.06
C PHE A 6 50.86 2.54 10.10
N ALA A 7 50.98 2.97 11.37
CA ALA A 7 50.06 2.57 12.43
C ALA A 7 48.64 3.09 12.19
N LEU A 8 48.48 4.32 11.69
CA LEU A 8 47.17 4.88 11.36
C LEU A 8 46.50 4.13 10.21
N PHE A 9 47.27 3.77 9.18
CA PHE A 9 46.76 3.00 8.03
C PHE A 9 46.31 1.60 8.45
N LEU A 10 47.03 0.95 9.37
CA LEU A 10 46.69 -0.39 9.87
C LEU A 10 45.46 -0.39 10.79
N VAL A 11 45.25 0.69 11.56
CA VAL A 11 44.04 0.87 12.37
C VAL A 11 42.81 1.10 11.47
N VAL A 12 42.93 1.88 10.39
CA VAL A 12 41.83 2.06 9.42
C VAL A 12 41.48 0.72 8.76
N LEU A 13 42.48 -0.10 8.41
CA LEU A 13 42.28 -1.42 7.81
C LEU A 13 41.57 -2.41 8.75
N LEU A 14 41.88 -2.34 10.04
CA LEU A 14 41.20 -3.13 11.09
C LEU A 14 39.77 -2.67 11.34
N ILE A 15 39.48 -1.36 11.28
CA ILE A 15 38.12 -0.83 11.41
C ILE A 15 37.26 -1.25 10.21
N SER A 16 37.82 -1.22 8.99
CA SER A 16 37.11 -1.71 7.79
C SER A 16 36.89 -3.23 7.79
N GLY A 17 37.69 -4.00 8.53
CA GLY A 17 37.48 -5.45 8.69
C GLY A 17 36.45 -5.81 9.76
N VAL A 18 36.25 -4.96 10.77
CA VAL A 18 35.25 -5.13 11.85
C VAL A 18 33.88 -4.61 11.42
N ILE A 19 33.83 -3.56 10.60
CA ILE A 19 32.62 -3.11 9.91
C ILE A 19 32.49 -3.95 8.63
N GLY A 20 32.36 -5.26 8.79
CA GLY A 20 31.68 -6.07 7.79
C GLY A 20 30.24 -5.59 7.77
N ILE A 21 29.96 -4.59 6.94
CA ILE A 21 28.59 -4.25 6.58
C ILE A 21 28.11 -5.52 5.90
N ASP A 22 27.30 -6.30 6.62
CA ASP A 22 26.66 -7.46 6.06
C ASP A 22 25.75 -6.96 4.95
N GLU A 23 26.25 -6.95 3.71
CA GLU A 23 25.49 -6.49 2.55
C GLU A 23 24.19 -7.28 2.39
N THR A 24 24.05 -8.43 3.07
CA THR A 24 22.83 -9.21 3.12
C THR A 24 21.71 -8.58 3.96
N LEU A 25 22.03 -7.74 4.95
CA LEU A 25 21.03 -6.99 5.74
C LEU A 25 20.45 -5.78 4.99
N LEU A 26 21.07 -5.36 3.88
CA LEU A 26 20.54 -4.33 2.97
C LEU A 26 19.58 -4.90 1.92
N PHE A 27 19.45 -6.22 1.82
CA PHE A 27 18.38 -6.84 1.04
C PHE A 27 17.10 -6.79 1.86
N SER A 28 16.42 -5.64 1.75
CA SER A 28 14.99 -5.44 1.98
C SER A 28 14.23 -6.75 1.80
N GLU A 29 13.46 -7.10 2.82
CA GLU A 29 12.32 -8.01 2.77
C GLU A 29 11.70 -7.94 1.37
N GLU A 30 11.77 -9.05 0.63
CA GLU A 30 11.50 -9.05 -0.80
C GLU A 30 10.03 -8.68 -1.05
N GLU A 31 9.81 -7.45 -1.48
CA GLU A 31 8.47 -6.93 -1.73
C GLU A 31 7.86 -7.68 -2.94
N LEU A 32 7.01 -8.65 -2.62
CA LEU A 32 6.26 -9.42 -3.59
C LEU A 32 5.12 -8.56 -4.15
N ILE A 33 5.00 -8.55 -5.47
CA ILE A 33 3.93 -7.88 -6.19
C ILE A 33 3.14 -8.90 -7.00
N THR A 34 1.85 -8.67 -7.17
CA THR A 34 0.98 -9.56 -7.95
C THR A 34 0.44 -8.88 -9.21
N VAL A 35 0.37 -7.55 -9.25
CA VAL A 35 -0.28 -6.81 -10.34
C VAL A 35 0.49 -6.87 -11.66
N ALA A 36 1.81 -6.92 -11.62
CA ALA A 36 2.61 -6.86 -12.85
C ALA A 36 2.46 -8.13 -13.72
N THR A 37 2.11 -9.26 -13.13
CA THR A 37 2.16 -10.59 -13.78
C THR A 37 0.94 -11.46 -13.51
N LYS A 38 -0.01 -11.02 -12.66
CA LYS A 38 -1.10 -11.84 -12.08
C LYS A 38 -0.63 -13.05 -11.26
N THR A 39 0.67 -13.15 -11.03
CA THR A 39 1.34 -14.13 -10.18
C THR A 39 2.27 -13.39 -9.24
N PRO A 40 2.51 -13.88 -8.01
CA PRO A 40 3.44 -13.24 -7.10
C PRO A 40 4.85 -13.27 -7.71
N VAL A 41 5.43 -12.11 -7.97
CA VAL A 41 6.81 -11.95 -8.44
C VAL A 41 7.53 -10.91 -7.59
N GLN A 42 8.84 -11.05 -7.46
CA GLN A 42 9.64 -10.01 -6.83
C GLN A 42 9.52 -8.71 -7.63
N LYS A 43 9.39 -7.58 -6.95
CA LYS A 43 9.37 -6.24 -7.58
C LYS A 43 10.53 -6.00 -8.55
N LYS A 44 11.73 -6.53 -8.26
CA LYS A 44 12.92 -6.42 -9.12
C LYS A 44 12.79 -7.17 -10.45
N ALA A 45 11.96 -8.21 -10.50
CA ALA A 45 11.73 -9.01 -11.70
C ALA A 45 10.59 -8.47 -12.58
N ALA A 46 9.91 -7.40 -12.14
CA ALA A 46 8.77 -6.84 -12.85
C ALA A 46 9.21 -6.10 -14.13
N PRO A 47 8.61 -6.37 -15.30
CA PRO A 47 8.97 -5.71 -16.56
C PRO A 47 8.42 -4.27 -16.68
N ALA A 48 7.83 -3.71 -15.62
CA ALA A 48 7.15 -2.43 -15.62
C ALA A 48 7.55 -1.54 -14.44
N ALA A 49 7.30 -0.24 -14.54
CA ALA A 49 7.60 0.72 -13.48
C ALA A 49 6.62 0.59 -12.31
N VAL A 50 6.91 -0.32 -11.39
CA VAL A 50 6.08 -0.64 -10.23
C VAL A 50 6.48 0.21 -9.02
N THR A 51 5.50 0.83 -8.38
CA THR A 51 5.64 1.39 -7.03
C THR A 51 4.78 0.56 -6.09
N VAL A 52 5.29 0.30 -4.91
CA VAL A 52 4.52 -0.35 -3.85
C VAL A 52 4.58 0.56 -2.65
N ILE A 53 3.43 0.75 -2.01
CA ILE A 53 3.27 1.52 -0.78
C ILE A 53 2.73 0.57 0.28
N THR A 54 3.52 0.29 1.31
CA THR A 54 3.15 -0.66 2.38
C THR A 54 2.32 0.01 3.47
N LYS A 55 1.60 -0.78 4.28
CA LYS A 55 0.87 -0.28 5.46
C LYS A 55 1.76 0.55 6.39
N ALA A 56 2.97 0.08 6.69
CA ALA A 56 3.92 0.82 7.52
C ALA A 56 4.28 2.20 6.94
N GLN A 57 4.41 2.32 5.61
CA GLN A 57 4.66 3.61 4.94
C GLN A 57 3.42 4.51 4.98
N ILE A 58 2.22 3.94 4.83
CA ILE A 58 0.96 4.69 4.93
C ILE A 58 0.82 5.31 6.32
N GLU A 59 1.07 4.51 7.37
CA GLU A 59 1.02 4.94 8.77
C GLU A 59 2.11 5.97 9.09
N ALA A 60 3.35 5.74 8.66
CA ALA A 60 4.47 6.65 8.92
C ALA A 60 4.28 8.02 8.26
N MET A 61 3.62 8.07 7.10
CA MET A 61 3.35 9.32 6.36
C MET A 61 2.05 10.00 6.80
N GLY A 62 1.21 9.33 7.59
CA GLY A 62 -0.06 9.88 8.08
C GLY A 62 -1.10 10.10 6.98
N TYR A 63 -1.09 9.29 5.92
CA TYR A 63 -2.08 9.44 4.86
C TYR A 63 -3.47 9.04 5.35
N THR A 64 -4.47 9.87 5.03
CA THR A 64 -5.86 9.69 5.48
C THR A 64 -6.79 9.30 4.33
N THR A 65 -6.37 9.52 3.09
CA THR A 65 -7.16 9.19 1.90
C THR A 65 -6.33 8.47 0.83
N LEU A 66 -6.99 7.64 0.03
CA LEU A 66 -6.36 7.00 -1.14
C LEU A 66 -5.75 8.04 -2.10
N ALA A 67 -6.39 9.20 -2.25
CA ALA A 67 -5.89 10.27 -3.11
C ALA A 67 -4.52 10.80 -2.64
N GLU A 68 -4.35 11.04 -1.34
CA GLU A 68 -3.06 11.47 -0.77
C GLU A 68 -1.97 10.43 -1.01
N ILE A 69 -2.29 9.15 -0.78
CA ILE A 69 -1.35 8.05 -1.02
C ILE A 69 -0.91 8.02 -2.48
N LEU A 70 -1.87 8.08 -3.41
CA LEU A 70 -1.57 8.04 -4.84
C LEU A 70 -0.79 9.27 -5.32
N GLN A 71 -1.09 10.46 -4.78
CA GLN A 71 -0.39 11.70 -5.12
C GLN A 71 1.07 11.73 -4.65
N SER A 72 1.43 10.92 -3.65
CA SER A 72 2.82 10.75 -3.22
C SER A 72 3.72 10.07 -4.26
N VAL A 73 3.11 9.38 -5.22
CA VAL A 73 3.84 8.58 -6.20
C VAL A 73 4.25 9.44 -7.40
N PRO A 74 5.55 9.46 -7.77
CA PRO A 74 6.02 10.28 -8.89
C PRO A 74 5.27 10.00 -10.19
N GLY A 75 4.87 11.07 -10.88
CA GLY A 75 4.14 10.97 -12.15
C GLY A 75 2.67 10.60 -12.00
N ILE A 76 2.14 10.55 -10.78
CA ILE A 76 0.70 10.55 -10.51
C ILE A 76 0.30 11.95 -10.07
N TYR A 77 -0.76 12.48 -10.68
CA TYR A 77 -1.33 13.78 -10.33
C TYR A 77 -2.82 13.62 -10.09
N ILE A 78 -3.29 14.26 -9.04
CA ILE A 78 -4.72 14.35 -8.73
C ILE A 78 -5.10 15.82 -8.81
N SER A 79 -6.14 16.09 -9.59
CA SER A 79 -6.74 17.41 -9.73
C SER A 79 -8.23 17.34 -9.41
N ILE A 80 -8.84 18.47 -9.09
CA ILE A 80 -10.28 18.56 -8.88
C ILE A 80 -10.90 19.15 -10.14
N SER A 81 -11.91 18.47 -10.67
CA SER A 81 -12.68 18.95 -11.82
C SER A 81 -13.66 20.06 -11.42
N GLU A 82 -14.22 20.75 -12.42
CA GLU A 82 -15.29 21.73 -12.23
C GLU A 82 -16.53 21.15 -11.52
N ARG A 83 -16.72 19.82 -11.60
CA ARG A 83 -17.82 19.10 -10.93
C ARG A 83 -17.44 18.61 -9.52
N HIS A 84 -16.35 19.11 -8.94
CA HIS A 84 -15.81 18.68 -7.65
C HIS A 84 -15.41 17.19 -7.57
N MET A 85 -15.24 16.53 -8.72
CA MET A 85 -14.75 15.15 -8.78
C MET A 85 -13.23 15.12 -8.92
N ARG A 86 -12.55 14.22 -8.20
CA ARG A 86 -11.10 14.00 -8.34
C ARG A 86 -10.78 13.32 -9.67
N ARG A 87 -9.82 13.89 -10.40
CA ARG A 87 -9.27 13.35 -11.65
C ARG A 87 -7.87 12.83 -11.44
N LEU A 88 -7.66 11.58 -11.83
CA LEU A 88 -6.38 10.91 -11.85
C LEU A 88 -5.67 11.16 -13.19
N ALA A 89 -4.40 11.50 -13.12
CA ALA A 89 -3.50 11.51 -14.26
C ALA A 89 -2.24 10.71 -13.96
N ILE A 90 -1.88 9.78 -14.84
CA ILE A 90 -0.61 9.05 -14.77
C ILE A 90 0.23 9.47 -15.97
N ARG A 91 1.43 10.00 -15.73
CA ARG A 91 2.30 10.60 -16.76
C ARG A 91 1.58 11.64 -17.63
N ASN A 92 0.79 12.49 -16.97
CA ASN A 92 -0.04 13.54 -17.59
C ASN A 92 -1.13 13.02 -18.55
N LEU A 93 -1.40 11.72 -18.58
CA LEU A 93 -2.53 11.16 -19.30
C LEU A 93 -3.74 11.10 -18.38
N THR A 94 -4.79 11.83 -18.74
CA THR A 94 -6.03 11.95 -17.98
C THR A 94 -7.24 11.78 -18.88
N SER A 95 -8.41 11.59 -18.29
CA SER A 95 -9.70 11.64 -18.97
C SER A 95 -10.74 12.26 -18.06
N SER A 96 -11.86 12.70 -18.64
CA SER A 96 -12.98 13.27 -17.88
C SER A 96 -13.56 12.32 -16.83
N TYR A 97 -13.24 11.03 -16.94
CA TYR A 97 -13.94 9.91 -16.33
C TYR A 97 -13.02 8.92 -15.61
N ASN A 98 -11.73 9.23 -15.48
CA ASN A 98 -10.70 8.35 -14.92
C ASN A 98 -10.61 6.94 -15.55
N ASP A 99 -11.14 6.77 -16.76
CA ASP A 99 -11.26 5.50 -17.49
C ASP A 99 -9.95 5.02 -18.15
N LYS A 100 -8.82 5.71 -17.90
CA LYS A 100 -7.51 5.38 -18.46
C LYS A 100 -6.64 4.58 -17.50
N ALA A 101 -6.96 4.59 -16.20
CA ALA A 101 -6.30 3.79 -15.18
C ALA A 101 -7.30 2.80 -14.57
N LEU A 102 -6.83 1.59 -14.27
CA LEU A 102 -7.66 0.57 -13.65
C LEU A 102 -7.37 0.49 -12.16
N LEU A 103 -8.42 0.59 -11.35
CA LEU A 103 -8.36 0.27 -9.92
C LEU A 103 -8.80 -1.18 -9.70
N LEU A 104 -8.02 -1.89 -8.89
CA LEU A 104 -8.29 -3.25 -8.45
C LEU A 104 -8.34 -3.25 -6.92
N ILE A 105 -9.23 -4.07 -6.36
CA ILE A 105 -9.21 -4.44 -4.95
C ILE A 105 -8.96 -5.95 -4.91
N ASN A 106 -7.85 -6.36 -4.32
CA ASN A 106 -7.41 -7.76 -4.28
C ASN A 106 -7.40 -8.43 -5.67
N GLY A 107 -6.98 -7.67 -6.70
CA GLY A 107 -6.93 -8.15 -8.09
C GLY A 107 -8.27 -8.09 -8.85
N ILE A 108 -9.38 -7.74 -8.20
CA ILE A 108 -10.70 -7.64 -8.82
C ILE A 108 -10.96 -6.19 -9.25
N PRO A 109 -11.36 -5.93 -10.52
CA PRO A 109 -11.71 -4.59 -10.98
C PRO A 109 -12.75 -3.89 -10.11
N TYR A 110 -12.37 -2.72 -9.60
CA TYR A 110 -13.26 -1.83 -8.87
C TYR A 110 -13.49 -0.57 -9.71
N ARG A 111 -14.64 -0.53 -10.38
CA ARG A 111 -15.04 0.55 -11.27
C ARG A 111 -16.55 0.64 -11.36
N GLU A 112 -17.03 1.79 -11.80
CA GLU A 112 -18.42 1.98 -12.20
C GLU A 112 -18.75 1.12 -13.44
N VAL A 113 -20.00 0.64 -13.54
CA VAL A 113 -20.41 -0.38 -14.51
C VAL A 113 -20.65 0.20 -15.91
N PHE A 114 -21.21 1.42 -16.03
CA PHE A 114 -21.63 1.99 -17.31
C PHE A 114 -20.51 2.70 -18.08
N TYR A 115 -19.72 3.51 -17.39
CA TYR A 115 -18.67 4.35 -17.96
C TYR A 115 -17.27 3.91 -17.54
N GLY A 116 -17.16 2.91 -16.65
CA GLY A 116 -15.86 2.40 -16.20
C GLY A 116 -15.10 3.37 -15.31
N HIS A 117 -15.81 4.30 -14.64
CA HIS A 117 -15.19 5.29 -13.76
C HIS A 117 -14.43 4.65 -12.61
N LEU A 118 -13.29 5.24 -12.30
CA LEU A 118 -12.56 5.00 -11.07
C LEU A 118 -12.98 6.06 -10.04
N PHE A 119 -13.51 5.60 -8.91
CA PHE A 119 -13.95 6.45 -7.80
C PHE A 119 -12.79 6.75 -6.85
N LEU A 120 -12.17 7.93 -7.01
CA LEU A 120 -11.21 8.46 -6.02
C LEU A 120 -11.89 9.26 -4.89
N ASP A 121 -13.16 9.60 -5.09
CA ASP A 121 -13.96 10.40 -4.16
C ASP A 121 -14.67 9.52 -3.11
N GLU A 122 -14.75 8.22 -3.36
CA GLU A 122 -15.36 7.26 -2.44
C GLU A 122 -14.44 7.01 -1.25
N TYR A 123 -15.04 6.93 -0.06
CA TYR A 123 -14.30 6.78 1.19
C TYR A 123 -13.78 5.35 1.31
N PHE A 124 -12.53 5.13 0.89
CA PHE A 124 -11.85 3.86 1.12
C PHE A 124 -11.18 3.89 2.51
N PRO A 125 -11.47 2.94 3.41
CA PRO A 125 -10.86 2.89 4.74
C PRO A 125 -9.37 2.56 4.61
N VAL A 126 -8.51 3.58 4.73
CA VAL A 126 -7.05 3.45 4.58
C VAL A 126 -6.47 2.45 5.58
N ASP A 127 -7.05 2.35 6.78
CA ASP A 127 -6.62 1.41 7.83
C ASP A 127 -6.73 -0.07 7.42
N MET A 128 -7.61 -0.38 6.46
CA MET A 128 -7.79 -1.74 5.92
C MET A 128 -6.80 -2.09 4.81
N ILE A 129 -5.95 -1.15 4.38
CA ILE A 129 -4.97 -1.37 3.32
C ILE A 129 -3.74 -2.05 3.90
N LYS A 130 -3.37 -3.19 3.33
CA LYS A 130 -2.11 -3.88 3.60
C LYS A 130 -0.97 -3.29 2.76
N GLN A 131 -1.23 -3.15 1.46
CA GLN A 131 -0.30 -2.50 0.53
C GLN A 131 -1.04 -2.04 -0.72
N ILE A 132 -0.48 -1.05 -1.42
CA ILE A 132 -0.96 -0.60 -2.73
C ILE A 132 0.14 -0.84 -3.74
N GLU A 133 -0.19 -1.56 -4.80
CA GLU A 133 0.70 -1.83 -5.94
C GLU A 133 0.27 -0.98 -7.13
N ILE A 134 1.22 -0.22 -7.69
CA ILE A 134 0.94 0.73 -8.76
C ILE A 134 1.88 0.48 -9.92
N VAL A 135 1.31 0.03 -11.03
CA VAL A 135 2.00 -0.15 -12.30
C VAL A 135 1.73 1.07 -13.17
N ARG A 136 2.77 1.85 -13.46
CA ARG A 136 2.67 3.02 -14.35
C ARG A 136 3.05 2.64 -15.77
N GLY A 137 2.11 2.79 -16.71
CA GLY A 137 2.29 2.49 -18.12
C GLY A 137 1.29 1.46 -18.67
N PRO A 138 1.40 1.13 -19.97
CA PRO A 138 0.43 0.28 -20.66
C PRO A 138 0.36 -1.12 -20.04
N SER A 139 -0.80 -1.45 -19.48
CA SER A 139 -1.12 -2.75 -18.87
C SER A 139 -2.37 -3.39 -19.49
N SER A 140 -2.84 -2.84 -20.62
CA SER A 140 -4.04 -3.30 -21.33
C SER A 140 -3.96 -4.73 -21.85
N ALA A 141 -2.74 -5.26 -22.08
CA ALA A 141 -2.57 -6.66 -22.47
C ALA A 141 -3.04 -7.64 -21.38
N LEU A 142 -2.90 -7.28 -20.10
CA LEU A 142 -3.31 -8.12 -18.97
C LEU A 142 -4.70 -7.80 -18.45
N TYR A 143 -5.11 -6.52 -18.50
CA TYR A 143 -6.30 -6.03 -17.80
C TYR A 143 -7.34 -5.35 -18.71
N GLY A 144 -7.06 -5.21 -20.01
CA GLY A 144 -7.99 -4.65 -21.00
C GLY A 144 -8.04 -3.12 -21.05
N THR A 145 -9.16 -2.60 -21.55
CA THR A 145 -9.32 -1.21 -22.03
C THR A 145 -9.02 -0.13 -20.97
N ASN A 146 -9.28 -0.40 -19.69
CA ASN A 146 -9.13 0.61 -18.63
C ASN A 146 -7.72 0.66 -18.03
N ALA A 147 -6.76 -0.13 -18.52
CA ALA A 147 -5.40 -0.23 -17.98
C ALA A 147 -4.35 0.44 -18.90
N PHE A 148 -4.75 1.48 -19.63
CA PHE A 148 -3.91 2.11 -20.65
C PHE A 148 -2.79 2.97 -20.03
N SER A 149 -3.11 3.77 -19.02
CA SER A 149 -2.14 4.61 -18.30
C SER A 149 -1.47 3.87 -17.15
N GLY A 150 -2.13 2.84 -16.60
CA GLY A 150 -1.61 2.04 -15.51
C GLY A 150 -2.68 1.23 -14.79
N VAL A 151 -2.24 0.51 -13.76
CA VAL A 151 -3.07 -0.28 -12.86
C VAL A 151 -2.69 0.06 -11.42
N ILE A 152 -3.69 0.28 -10.59
CA ILE A 152 -3.57 0.48 -9.14
C ILE A 152 -4.30 -0.70 -8.50
N ASN A 153 -3.63 -1.45 -7.64
CA ASN A 153 -4.25 -2.54 -6.89
C ASN A 153 -4.10 -2.29 -5.41
N ILE A 154 -5.22 -2.29 -4.72
CA ILE A 154 -5.29 -2.20 -3.28
C ILE A 154 -5.39 -3.62 -2.76
N ILE A 155 -4.41 -4.03 -1.97
CA ILE A 155 -4.46 -5.29 -1.23
C ILE A 155 -4.93 -4.96 0.17
N THR A 156 -6.04 -5.57 0.58
CA THR A 156 -6.61 -5.38 1.91
C THR A 156 -6.01 -6.35 2.91
N LEU A 157 -6.03 -5.99 4.19
CA LEU A 157 -5.69 -6.91 5.28
C LEU A 157 -6.59 -8.15 5.23
N SER A 158 -5.99 -9.33 5.41
CA SER A 158 -6.71 -10.58 5.64
C SER A 158 -6.81 -10.88 7.14
N GLY A 159 -7.67 -11.82 7.53
CA GLY A 159 -7.82 -12.23 8.93
C GLY A 159 -6.51 -12.73 9.58
N SER A 160 -5.55 -13.20 8.78
CA SER A 160 -4.20 -13.53 9.25
C SER A 160 -3.37 -12.31 9.64
N ASP A 161 -3.59 -11.16 8.99
CA ASP A 161 -2.85 -9.92 9.25
C ASP A 161 -3.39 -9.19 10.49
N LEU A 162 -4.60 -9.55 10.92
CA LEU A 162 -5.24 -9.06 12.14
C LEU A 162 -4.84 -9.90 13.38
N LYS A 163 -3.93 -10.86 13.24
CA LYS A 163 -3.44 -11.65 14.39
C LYS A 163 -2.47 -10.88 15.28
N ASP A 164 -1.87 -9.81 14.75
CA ASP A 164 -0.91 -8.97 15.47
C ASP A 164 -1.58 -7.78 16.19
N CYS A 165 -2.91 -7.63 16.08
CA CYS A 165 -3.66 -6.82 17.04
C CYS A 165 -3.97 -7.69 18.26
N ASP A 166 -3.11 -7.59 19.29
CA ASP A 166 -3.32 -8.14 20.61
C ASP A 166 -4.78 -7.93 21.05
N GLY A 167 -5.48 -9.03 21.30
CA GLY A 167 -6.86 -9.04 21.75
C GLY A 167 -7.02 -8.26 23.06
N TYR A 168 -7.96 -7.32 23.09
CA TYR A 168 -8.42 -6.68 24.32
C TYR A 168 -9.72 -7.37 24.78
N ASP A 169 -9.66 -8.02 25.94
CA ASP A 169 -10.84 -8.49 26.67
C ASP A 169 -11.63 -7.30 27.23
N LEU A 170 -12.94 -7.26 27.02
CA LEU A 170 -13.83 -6.28 27.64
C LEU A 170 -14.66 -6.96 28.74
N GLU A 171 -14.29 -6.70 30.00
CA GLU A 171 -15.09 -7.00 31.19
C GLU A 171 -16.37 -6.15 31.22
N ASN A 172 -17.48 -6.78 31.59
CA ASN A 172 -18.76 -6.12 31.83
C ASN A 172 -18.70 -5.24 33.10
N GLY A 173 -18.82 -3.92 32.96
CA GLY A 173 -19.03 -2.98 34.05
C GLY A 173 -20.01 -1.87 33.63
N GLY A 174 -21.15 -1.78 34.30
CA GLY A 174 -22.33 -1.02 33.82
C GLY A 174 -22.20 0.51 33.75
N GLY A 175 -23.06 1.08 32.89
CA GLY A 175 -23.43 2.50 32.87
C GLY A 175 -22.78 3.33 31.77
N LEU A 176 -23.63 3.96 30.93
CA LEU A 176 -23.36 4.87 29.80
C LEU A 176 -23.29 4.19 28.42
N GLN A 177 -24.32 4.42 27.59
CA GLN A 177 -24.40 3.92 26.21
C GLN A 177 -23.31 4.57 25.34
N GLN A 178 -22.31 3.77 24.92
CA GLN A 178 -21.44 4.05 23.78
C GLN A 178 -21.66 2.97 22.72
N ASN A 179 -21.70 3.35 21.44
CA ASN A 179 -21.91 2.42 20.32
C ASN A 179 -20.74 1.43 20.20
N LEU A 180 -20.98 0.21 20.66
CA LEU A 180 -20.08 -0.94 20.58
C LEU A 180 -20.38 -1.70 19.28
N THR A 181 -19.57 -1.53 18.21
CA THR A 181 -19.63 -2.47 17.06
C THR A 181 -18.94 -3.76 17.48
N VAL A 182 -19.19 -4.89 16.84
CA VAL A 182 -18.56 -6.17 17.15
C VAL A 182 -18.19 -6.88 15.86
N ARG A 183 -16.90 -7.15 15.62
CA ARG A 183 -16.42 -8.09 14.59
C ARG A 183 -16.21 -9.47 15.23
N ALA A 184 -15.70 -10.47 14.53
CA ALA A 184 -15.58 -11.86 14.99
C ALA A 184 -14.68 -12.59 14.01
N GLY A 185 -13.69 -13.33 14.47
CA GLY A 185 -12.79 -14.11 13.61
C GLY A 185 -12.75 -15.56 14.09
N THR A 186 -13.26 -16.49 13.29
CA THR A 186 -13.24 -17.92 13.62
C THR A 186 -12.66 -18.73 12.48
N HIS A 187 -11.49 -19.32 12.69
CA HIS A 187 -11.14 -20.55 11.98
C HIS A 187 -11.67 -21.68 12.86
N ASP A 188 -12.78 -22.26 12.44
CA ASP A 188 -13.71 -23.11 13.20
C ASP A 188 -14.59 -22.38 14.22
N THR A 189 -15.89 -22.57 14.02
CA THR A 189 -17.03 -21.96 14.72
C THR A 189 -16.82 -21.75 16.22
N SER A 190 -16.76 -20.49 16.71
CA SER A 190 -17.38 -20.02 17.98
C SER A 190 -16.93 -18.65 18.56
N GLU A 191 -16.02 -17.88 17.97
CA GLU A 191 -15.44 -16.67 18.58
C GLU A 191 -15.83 -15.32 17.96
N ILE A 192 -16.25 -14.38 18.82
CA ILE A 192 -16.78 -13.05 18.49
C ILE A 192 -15.80 -11.96 18.99
N ALA A 193 -15.41 -11.00 18.14
CA ALA A 193 -14.38 -9.97 18.31
C ALA A 193 -14.92 -8.51 18.28
N VAL A 194 -15.31 -7.97 19.43
CA VAL A 194 -15.96 -6.65 19.59
C VAL A 194 -15.14 -5.42 19.09
N ILE A 195 -15.67 -4.49 18.27
CA ILE A 195 -15.07 -3.19 17.84
C ILE A 195 -15.95 -1.97 18.22
N SER A 196 -15.69 -1.18 19.26
CA SER A 196 -16.48 0.06 19.47
C SER A 196 -16.13 1.15 18.46
N GLY A 197 -17.13 1.82 17.87
CA GLY A 197 -16.94 2.88 16.88
C GLY A 197 -17.69 4.14 17.31
N GLY A 198 -16.94 5.17 17.74
CA GLY A 198 -17.47 6.48 18.11
C GLY A 198 -17.39 7.47 16.94
N LYS A 199 -18.51 8.14 16.65
CA LYS A 199 -18.54 9.34 15.79
C LYS A 199 -18.19 10.56 16.63
N TYR A 200 -17.28 11.39 16.12
CA TYR A 200 -17.40 12.84 16.19
C TYR A 200 -17.37 13.37 14.76
#